data_AF-A0A3D5KT93-F1
#
_entry.id   AF-A0A3D5KT93-F1
#
_cell.length_a   1.000
_cell.length_b   1.000
_cell.length_c   1.000
_cell.angle_alpha   90.00
_cell.angle_beta   90.00
_cell.angle_gamma   90.00
#
_symmetry.space_group_name_H-M   'P 1'
#
loop_
_entity.id
_entity.type
_entity.pdbx_description
1 polymer ?
#
loop_
_entity_poly.entity_id
_entity_poly.type
_entity_poly.pdbx_seq_one_letter_code
_entity_poly.pdbx_strand_id
1 'polypeptide(L)'
;MTIAVYPWPYQVEKRDIDSKQVRFWKKFAKDRSIEFIDYFPHFIQSSPSEELIKKYYIAGDVHWSEEGNKLVAKVYIDFFLRQK
;
A
#
# COMPACT_ATOMS: atom_id res chain seq x y z
N MET A 1 12.52 -12.02 5.99
CA MET A 1 11.38 -12.08 5.03
C MET A 1 10.39 -11.02 5.44
N THR A 2 9.79 -10.32 4.50
CA THR A 2 8.84 -9.22 4.75
C THR A 2 7.63 -9.40 3.87
N ILE A 3 6.42 -9.20 4.41
CA ILE A 3 5.17 -9.20 3.66
C ILE A 3 4.72 -7.75 3.45
N ALA A 4 4.36 -7.40 2.22
CA ALA A 4 3.79 -6.12 1.88
C ALA A 4 2.37 -6.30 1.31
N VAL A 5 1.45 -5.40 1.69
CA VAL A 5 0.10 -5.33 1.10
C VAL A 5 -0.16 -3.92 0.57
N TYR A 6 -0.88 -3.82 -0.55
CA TYR A 6 -1.20 -2.56 -1.21
C TYR A 6 -2.63 -2.54 -1.77
N PRO A 7 -3.26 -1.37 -1.88
CA PRO A 7 -4.62 -1.26 -2.41
C PRO A 7 -4.65 -1.39 -3.93
N TRP A 8 -5.73 -1.97 -4.43
CA TRP A 8 -6.17 -1.77 -5.81
C TRP A 8 -6.94 -0.45 -5.95
N PRO A 9 -7.08 0.10 -7.18
CA PRO A 9 -7.81 1.35 -7.42
C PRO A 9 -9.20 1.40 -6.78
N TYR A 10 -9.97 0.32 -6.87
CA TYR A 10 -11.31 0.27 -6.26
C TYR A 10 -11.26 0.43 -4.73
N GLN A 11 -10.19 -0.03 -4.08
CA GLN A 11 -10.04 0.08 -2.63
C GLN A 11 -9.63 1.49 -2.21
N VAL A 12 -8.86 2.17 -3.07
CA VAL A 12 -8.58 3.60 -2.93
C VAL A 12 -9.88 4.40 -3.09
N GLU A 13 -10.72 4.04 -4.06
CA GLU A 13 -12.04 4.65 -4.26
C GLU A 13 -12.94 4.49 -3.03
N LYS A 14 -13.00 3.29 -2.45
CA LYS A 14 -13.79 3.02 -1.23
C LYS A 14 -13.17 3.56 0.06
N ARG A 15 -11.94 4.07 0.00
CA ARG A 15 -11.17 4.56 1.16
C ARG A 15 -11.06 3.52 2.29
N ASP A 16 -10.99 2.24 1.94
CA ASP A 16 -10.94 1.14 2.91
C ASP A 16 -9.51 0.83 3.34
N ILE A 17 -9.03 1.53 4.38
CA ILE A 17 -7.69 1.34 4.95
C ILE A 17 -7.54 0.06 5.79
N ASP A 18 -8.63 -0.52 6.29
CA ASP A 18 -8.62 -1.72 7.16
C ASP A 18 -9.32 -2.91 6.47
N SER A 19 -9.00 -3.06 5.19
CA SER A 19 -9.61 -4.09 4.34
C SER A 19 -9.34 -5.51 4.86
N LYS A 20 -10.16 -6.46 4.44
CA LYS A 20 -10.03 -7.88 4.84
C LYS A 20 -8.61 -8.42 4.64
N GLN A 21 -7.93 -8.03 3.56
CA GLN A 21 -6.57 -8.47 3.27
C GLN A 21 -5.53 -7.82 4.21
N VAL A 22 -5.68 -6.54 4.58
CA VAL A 22 -4.81 -5.88 5.56
C VAL A 22 -4.91 -6.65 6.88
N ARG A 23 -6.13 -6.88 7.37
CA ARG A 23 -6.36 -7.62 8.62
C ARG A 23 -5.78 -9.03 8.58
N PHE A 24 -6.03 -9.78 7.50
CA PHE A 24 -5.55 -11.15 7.36
C PHE A 24 -4.02 -11.21 7.34
N TRP A 25 -3.38 -10.46 6.44
CA TRP A 25 -1.92 -10.52 6.28
C TRP A 25 -1.16 -9.92 7.45
N LYS A 26 -1.69 -8.85 8.07
CA LYS A 26 -1.13 -8.30 9.30
C LYS A 26 -1.17 -9.31 10.44
N LYS A 27 -2.28 -10.03 10.60
CA LYS A 27 -2.38 -11.10 11.60
C LYS A 27 -1.40 -12.24 11.29
N PHE A 28 -1.39 -12.72 10.05
CA PHE A 28 -0.50 -13.80 9.63
C PHE A 28 0.98 -13.46 9.86
N ALA A 29 1.38 -12.24 9.48
CA ALA A 29 2.75 -11.77 9.67
C ALA A 29 3.11 -11.70 11.17
N LYS A 30 2.20 -11.14 11.98
CA LYS A 30 2.37 -11.10 13.44
C LYS A 30 2.50 -12.49 14.06
N ASP A 31 1.63 -13.43 13.73
CA ASP A 31 1.63 -14.79 14.29
C ASP A 31 2.92 -15.57 13.96
N ARG A 32 3.64 -15.17 12.90
CA ARG A 32 4.86 -15.83 12.42
C ARG A 32 6.13 -15.01 12.64
N SER A 33 6.04 -13.90 13.37
CA SER A 33 7.17 -12.97 13.55
C SER A 33 7.81 -12.53 12.23
N ILE A 34 6.97 -12.26 11.22
CA ILE A 34 7.36 -11.74 9.92
C ILE A 34 7.11 -10.23 9.90
N GLU A 35 8.09 -9.50 9.39
CA GLU A 35 7.98 -8.06 9.16
C GLU A 35 6.86 -7.71 8.18
N PHE A 36 6.15 -6.61 8.41
CA PHE A 36 4.93 -6.26 7.66
C PHE A 36 4.91 -4.80 7.22
N ILE A 37 4.65 -4.56 5.93
CA ILE A 37 4.47 -3.22 5.35
C ILE A 37 3.02 -3.09 4.85
N ASP A 38 2.33 -2.06 5.36
CA ASP A 38 0.99 -1.71 4.93
C ASP A 38 1.01 -0.47 4.05
N TYR A 39 0.80 -0.63 2.74
CA TYR A 39 0.74 0.48 1.80
C TYR A 39 -0.63 1.19 1.76
N PHE A 40 -1.67 0.67 2.41
CA PHE A 40 -3.02 1.27 2.35
C PHE A 40 -3.05 2.74 2.77
N PRO A 41 -2.50 3.12 3.95
CA PRO A 41 -2.51 4.51 4.39
C PRO A 41 -1.67 5.44 3.50
N HIS A 42 -0.72 4.89 2.72
CA HIS A 42 0.13 5.66 1.84
C HIS A 42 -0.57 6.03 0.53
N PHE A 43 -1.47 5.19 0.03
CA PHE A 43 -2.25 5.45 -1.20
C PHE A 43 -3.60 6.11 -0.90
N ILE A 44 -4.20 5.84 0.26
CA ILE A 44 -5.51 6.38 0.67
C ILE A 44 -5.30 7.64 1.50
N GLN A 45 -5.08 8.77 0.82
CA GLN A 45 -4.82 10.08 1.42
C GLN A 45 -6.09 10.95 1.48
N SER A 46 -5.96 12.20 1.94
CA SER A 46 -7.08 13.15 2.02
C SER A 46 -7.62 13.58 0.65
N SER A 47 -6.78 13.61 -0.40
CA SER A 47 -7.18 14.00 -1.76
C SER A 47 -8.34 13.15 -2.32
N PRO A 48 -9.11 13.67 -3.29
CA PRO A 48 -10.13 12.90 -4.01
C PRO A 48 -9.57 11.57 -4.55
N SER A 49 -10.36 10.49 -4.45
CA SER A 49 -9.91 9.16 -4.85
C SER A 49 -9.55 9.08 -6.33
N GLU A 50 -10.28 9.78 -7.20
CA GLU A 50 -10.00 9.85 -8.63
C GLU A 50 -8.61 10.44 -8.90
N GLU A 51 -8.22 11.51 -8.19
CA GLU A 51 -6.90 12.12 -8.31
C GLU A 51 -5.80 11.16 -7.84
N LEU A 52 -6.04 10.47 -6.72
CA LEU A 52 -5.11 9.47 -6.19
C LEU A 52 -4.93 8.30 -7.16
N ILE A 53 -6.03 7.80 -7.75
CA ILE A 53 -5.99 6.71 -8.73
C ILE A 53 -5.24 7.15 -9.98
N LYS A 54 -5.57 8.31 -10.53
CA LYS A 54 -4.90 8.87 -11.70
C LYS A 54 -3.41 9.12 -11.46
N LYS A 55 -3.03 9.53 -10.25
CA LYS A 55 -1.64 9.79 -9.87
C LYS A 55 -0.84 8.50 -9.74
N TYR A 56 -1.37 7.50 -9.02
CA TYR A 56 -0.58 6.37 -8.54
C TYR A 56 -0.75 5.07 -9.34
N TYR A 57 -1.67 5.02 -10.30
CA TYR A 57 -1.93 3.82 -11.11
C TYR A 57 -1.89 4.13 -12.61
N ILE A 58 -1.62 3.10 -13.41
CA ILE A 58 -1.80 3.16 -14.87
C ILE A 58 -3.32 3.18 -15.13
N ALA A 59 -3.77 4.05 -16.05
CA ALA A 59 -5.19 4.23 -16.33
C ALA A 59 -5.86 2.91 -16.76
N GLY A 60 -6.88 2.47 -16.01
CA GLY A 60 -7.59 1.21 -16.26
C GLY A 60 -6.86 -0.05 -15.77
N ASP A 61 -5.77 0.09 -15.01
CA ASP A 61 -4.93 -1.01 -14.55
C ASP A 61 -4.77 -0.98 -13.01
N VAL A 62 -4.44 -2.12 -12.41
CA VAL A 62 -4.08 -2.28 -11.00
C VAL A 62 -2.61 -2.00 -10.72
N HIS A 63 -1.76 -2.00 -11.76
CA HIS A 63 -0.34 -1.69 -11.65
C HIS A 63 -0.08 -0.20 -11.45
N TRP A 64 1.00 0.10 -10.74
CA TRP A 64 1.36 1.46 -10.38
C TRP A 64 1.91 2.26 -11.55
N SER A 65 1.63 3.55 -11.55
CA SER A 65 2.32 4.54 -12.38
C SER A 65 3.77 4.72 -11.92
N GLU A 66 4.54 5.58 -12.60
CA GLU A 66 5.87 6.00 -12.13
C GLU A 66 5.81 6.59 -10.72
N GLU A 67 4.83 7.47 -10.44
CA GLU A 67 4.65 8.08 -9.12
C GLU A 67 4.22 7.07 -8.06
N GLY A 68 3.42 6.05 -8.43
CA GLY A 68 3.08 4.94 -7.54
C GLY A 68 4.30 4.10 -7.19
N ASN A 69 5.15 3.77 -8.17
CA ASN A 69 6.41 3.08 -7.92
C ASN A 69 7.37 3.90 -7.03
N LYS A 70 7.48 5.21 -7.25
CA LYS A 70 8.28 6.11 -6.39
C LYS A 70 7.79 6.09 -4.94
N LEU A 71 6.47 6.15 -4.72
CA LEU A 71 5.88 6.05 -3.39
C LEU A 71 6.23 4.71 -2.73
N VAL A 72 6.11 3.61 -3.48
CA VAL A 72 6.39 2.27 -2.97
C VAL A 72 7.85 2.11 -2.55
N ALA A 73 8.77 2.57 -3.42
CA ALA A 73 10.20 2.55 -3.17
C ALA A 73 10.56 3.40 -1.94
N LYS A 74 9.99 4.60 -1.81
CA LYS A 74 10.24 5.47 -0.66
C LYS A 74 9.88 4.79 0.66
N VAL A 75 8.66 4.26 0.78
CA VAL A 75 8.19 3.60 2.00
C VAL A 75 9.03 2.36 2.31
N TYR A 76 9.40 1.58 1.28
CA TYR A 76 10.26 0.41 1.48
C TYR A 76 11.66 0.80 1.99
N ILE A 77 12.29 1.81 1.39
CA ILE A 77 13.61 2.29 1.82
C ILE A 77 13.53 2.82 3.26
N ASP A 78 12.53 3.64 3.60
CA ASP A 78 12.33 4.15 4.95
C ASP A 78 12.07 3.02 5.97
N PHE A 79 11.35 1.97 5.55
CA PHE A 79 11.15 0.77 6.36
C PHE A 79 12.47 0.03 6.59
N PHE A 80 13.23 -0.24 5.53
CA PHE A 80 14.48 -0.99 5.58
C PHE A 80 15.56 -0.28 6.39
N LEU A 81 15.68 1.04 6.26
CA LEU A 81 16.68 1.83 6.98
C LEU A 81 16.40 1.94 8.48
N ARG A 82 15.12 1.88 8.92
CA ARG A 82 14.76 1.87 10.34
C ARG A 82 15.11 0.59 11.08
N GLN A 83 15.44 -0.49 10.36
CA GLN A 83 15.83 -1.77 10.95
C GLN A 83 17.34 -1.93 11.16
N LYS A 84 18.14 -0.92 10.77
CA LYS A 84 19.59 -0.86 11.02
C LYS A 84 19.88 0.01 12.22
#